data_AF-A0A949GHL7-F1
#
_entry.id   AF-A0A949GHL7-F1
#
_cell.length_a   1.000
_cell.length_b   1.000
_cell.length_c   1.000
_cell.angle_alpha   90.00
_cell.angle_beta   90.00
_cell.angle_gamma   90.00
#
_symmetry.space_group_name_H-M   'P 1'
#
loop_
_entity.id
_entity.type
_entity.pdbx_description
1 polymer ?
#
loop_
_entity_poly.entity_id
_entity_poly.type
_entity_poly.pdbx_seq_one_letter_code
_entity_poly.pdbx_strand_id
1 'polypeptide(L)' 'AHPDHWVDITDTFDLKMAALRAHVSQTAHNKELENMVREWGQRNAGMGGLPEGRIAEAFKIVHTS' A
#
# COMPACT_ATOMS: atom_id res chain seq x y z
N ALA A 1 -15.04 2.98 -1.64
CA ALA A 1 -14.82 3.82 -2.84
C ALA A 1 -14.22 2.95 -3.93
N HIS A 2 -14.53 3.19 -5.20
CA HIS A 2 -13.86 2.53 -6.33
C HIS A 2 -12.59 3.32 -6.64
N PRO A 3 -11.38 2.78 -6.43
CA PRO A 3 -10.16 3.43 -6.85
C PRO A 3 -10.09 3.50 -8.38
N ASP A 4 -9.52 4.59 -8.90
CA ASP A 4 -9.31 4.85 -10.33
C ASP A 4 -7.86 5.24 -10.64
N HIS A 5 -6.98 5.26 -9.62
CA HIS A 5 -5.58 5.60 -9.75
C HIS A 5 -4.70 4.69 -8.87
N TRP A 6 -3.57 4.24 -9.41
CA TRP A 6 -2.62 3.37 -8.71
C TRP A 6 -1.21 3.93 -8.82
N VAL A 7 -0.54 4.08 -7.68
CA VAL A 7 0.84 4.58 -7.58
C VAL A 7 1.74 3.42 -7.21
N ASP A 8 2.73 3.10 -8.04
CA ASP A 8 3.77 2.12 -7.73
C ASP A 8 4.63 2.66 -6.57
N ILE A 9 4.63 1.93 -5.45
CA ILE A 9 5.40 2.25 -4.25
C ILE A 9 6.45 1.18 -3.95
N THR A 10 6.78 0.32 -4.92
CA THR A 10 7.66 -0.83 -4.70
C THR A 10 9.00 -0.42 -4.11
N ASP A 11 9.60 0.64 -4.65
CA ASP A 11 10.94 1.09 -4.25
C ASP A 11 10.92 1.89 -2.93
N THR A 12 9.74 2.26 -2.43
CA THR A 12 9.54 3.02 -1.18
C THR A 12 8.76 2.25 -0.13
N PHE A 13 8.42 0.98 -0.39
CA PHE A 13 7.62 0.16 0.51
C PHE A 13 8.25 0.00 1.89
N ASP A 14 9.58 -0.14 1.94
CA ASP A 14 10.30 -0.28 3.21
C ASP A 14 10.18 0.98 4.08
N LEU A 15 10.13 2.18 3.46
CA LEU A 15 9.91 3.44 4.17
C LEU A 15 8.49 3.50 4.76
N LYS A 16 7.48 3.04 4.02
CA LYS A 16 6.10 2.91 4.52
C LYS A 16 6.05 1.96 5.71
N MET A 17 6.74 0.82 5.64
CA MET A 17 6.77 -0.14 6.75
C MET A 17 7.48 0.40 7.98
N ALA A 18 8.58 1.13 7.80
CA ALA A 18 9.25 1.83 8.90
C ALA A 18 8.33 2.86 9.57
N ALA A 19 7.61 3.66 8.77
CA ALA A 19 6.64 4.64 9.28
C ALA A 19 5.51 3.95 10.07
N LEU A 20 4.92 2.88 9.55
CA LEU A 20 3.87 2.13 10.26
C LEU A 20 4.38 1.54 11.59
N ARG A 21 5.61 1.01 11.62
CA ARG A 21 6.22 0.46 12.85
C ARG A 21 6.53 1.53 13.89
N ALA A 22 6.76 2.79 13.49
CA ALA A 22 6.95 3.89 14.42
C ALA A 22 5.68 4.17 15.26
N HIS A 23 4.50 3.80 14.78
CA HIS A 23 3.23 3.90 15.52
C HIS A 23 3.01 2.73 16.49
N VAL A 24 3.95 2.52 17.41
CA VAL A 24 4.04 1.35 18.30
C VAL A 24 2.72 1.02 19.02
N SER A 25 2.03 2.02 19.58
CA SER A 25 0.77 1.80 20.29
C SER A 25 -0.35 1.23 19.41
N GLN A 26 -0.24 1.38 18.10
CA GLN A 26 -1.21 0.89 17.11
C GLN A 26 -0.74 -0.39 16.43
N THR A 27 0.56 -0.60 16.24
CA THR A 27 1.07 -1.67 15.37
C THR A 27 1.81 -2.79 16.09
N ALA A 28 2.27 -2.59 17.32
CA ALA A 28 3.14 -3.56 18.01
C ALA A 28 2.49 -4.94 18.25
N HIS A 29 1.16 -5.01 18.35
CA HIS A 29 0.45 -6.26 18.55
C HIS A 29 0.22 -7.05 17.24
N ASN A 30 0.39 -6.40 16.08
CA ASN A 30 0.16 -7.03 14.78
C ASN A 30 1.49 -7.53 14.18
N LYS A 31 1.83 -8.78 14.48
CA LYS A 31 3.04 -9.44 13.97
C LYS A 31 3.01 -9.64 12.44
N GLU A 32 1.81 -9.69 11.85
CA GLU A 32 1.60 -9.93 10.42
C GLU A 32 1.40 -8.65 9.60
N LEU A 33 1.62 -7.48 10.21
CA LEU A 33 1.35 -6.19 9.59
C LEU A 33 2.01 -6.04 8.21
N GLU A 34 3.29 -6.44 8.09
CA GLU A 34 4.02 -6.32 6.82
C GLU A 34 3.42 -7.22 5.74
N ASN A 35 3.15 -8.48 6.05
CA ASN A 35 2.56 -9.43 5.11
C ASN A 35 1.20 -8.93 4.62
N MET A 36 0.36 -8.51 5.55
CA MET A 36 -0.96 -7.95 5.24
C MET A 36 -0.86 -6.72 4.32
N VAL A 37 0.01 -5.76 4.64
CA VAL A 37 0.18 -4.53 3.85
C VAL A 37 0.79 -4.82 2.47
N ARG A 38 1.72 -5.80 2.39
CA ARG A 38 2.33 -6.25 1.14
C ARG A 38 1.32 -6.93 0.23
N GLU A 39 0.55 -7.88 0.74
CA GLU A 39 -0.49 -8.58 -0.02
C GLU A 39 -1.55 -7.61 -0.56
N TRP A 40 -1.96 -6.64 0.25
CA TRP A 40 -2.92 -5.62 -0.19
C TRP A 40 -2.33 -4.76 -1.31
N GLY A 41 -1.08 -4.32 -1.15
CA GLY A 41 -0.42 -3.53 -2.17
C GLY A 41 -0.14 -4.32 -3.47
N GLN A 42 0.16 -5.62 -3.40
CA GLN A 42 0.31 -6.48 -4.57
C GLN A 42 -1.01 -6.68 -5.31
N ARG A 43 -2.12 -6.88 -4.59
CA ARG A 43 -3.46 -6.93 -5.19
C ARG A 43 -3.80 -5.62 -5.90
N ASN A 44 -3.49 -4.49 -5.27
CA ASN A 44 -3.65 -3.17 -5.90
C ASN A 44 -2.77 -3.04 -7.16
N ALA A 45 -1.51 -3.46 -7.11
CA ALA A 45 -0.61 -3.41 -8.25
C ALA A 45 -1.17 -4.20 -9.45
N GLY A 46 -1.71 -5.41 -9.19
CA GLY A 46 -2.39 -6.21 -10.21
C GLY A 46 -3.61 -5.51 -10.80
N MET A 47 -4.45 -4.87 -9.97
CA MET A 47 -5.59 -4.06 -10.45
C MET A 47 -5.14 -2.85 -11.30
N GLY A 48 -3.99 -2.26 -10.96
CA GLY A 48 -3.38 -1.15 -11.70
C GLY A 48 -2.58 -1.58 -12.94
N GLY A 49 -2.51 -2.88 -13.25
CA GLY A 49 -1.80 -3.40 -14.43
C GLY A 49 -0.26 -3.41 -14.30
N LEU A 50 0.28 -3.32 -13.08
CA LEU A 50 1.72 -3.40 -12.86
C LEU A 50 2.22 -4.86 -12.97
N PRO A 51 3.52 -5.07 -13.29
CA PRO A 51 4.13 -6.39 -13.28
C PRO A 51 3.99 -7.13 -11.94
N GLU A 52 4.03 -8.46 -11.98
CA GLU A 52 4.02 -9.31 -10.78
C GLU A 52 5.15 -8.94 -9.82
N GLY A 53 4.87 -9.01 -8.51
CA GLY A 53 5.81 -8.63 -7.45
C GLY A 53 5.85 -7.15 -7.12
N ARG A 54 5.26 -6.28 -7.96
CA ARG A 54 5.08 -4.86 -7.67
C ARG A 54 4.03 -4.62 -6.58
N ILE A 55 4.11 -3.45 -5.95
CA ILE A 55 3.24 -3.02 -4.86
C ILE A 55 2.70 -1.64 -5.20
N ALA A 56 1.38 -1.44 -5.10
CA ALA A 56 0.75 -0.15 -5.36
C ALA A 56 -0.16 0.33 -4.24
N GLU A 57 -0.25 1.64 -4.08
CA GLU A 57 -1.33 2.29 -3.37
C GLU A 57 -2.44 2.70 -4.35
N ALA A 58 -3.68 2.45 -3.95
CA ALA A 58 -4.86 2.72 -4.75
C ALA A 58 -5.59 3.97 -4.22
N PHE A 59 -5.87 4.91 -5.12
CA PHE A 59 -6.50 6.19 -4.82
C PHE A 59 -7.72 6.40 -5.71
N LYS A 60 -8.57 7.34 -5.28
CA LYS A 60 -9.63 7.90 -6.11
C LYS A 60 -9.33 9.37 -6.36
N ILE A 61 -9.25 9.79 -7.62
CA ILE A 61 -9.09 11.20 -7.98
C ILE A 61 -10.44 11.91 -7.79
N VAL A 62 -10.42 13.04 -7.09
CA VAL A 62 -11.60 13.89 -6.87
C VAL A 62 -11.32 15.27 -7.44
N HIS A 63 -12.12 15.70 -8.41
CA HIS A 63 -12.07 17.04 -8.96
C HIS A 63 -12.81 18.02 -8.04
N THR A 64 -12.20 19.15 -7.72
CA THR A 64 -12.70 20.14 -6.75
C THR A 64 -13.06 21.48 -7.39
N SER A 65 -13.36 21.49 -8.69
CA SER A 65 -13.78 22.69 -9.44
C SER A 65 -15.10 23.27 -8.92
#